data_AF-A0A0K8QGN1-F1
#
_entry.id   AF-A0A0K8QGN1-F1
#
_cell.length_a   1.000
_cell.length_b   1.000
_cell.length_c   1.000
_cell.angle_alpha   90.00
_cell.angle_beta   90.00
_cell.angle_gamma   90.00
#
_symmetry.space_group_name_H-M   'P 1'
#
loop_
_entity.id
_entity.type
_entity.pdbx_description
1 polymer ?
#
loop_
_entity_poly.entity_id
_entity_poly.type
_entity_poly.pdbx_seq_one_letter_code
_entity_poly.pdbx_strand_id
1 'polypeptide(L)'
;MSHANAALTPRQRLRVARLIVDQGWPVTRAAEQFNCSWPTAKRWAERYAAMGEAGMADRSSRPHRVANRTPQQLLRKIVHLRW
;
A
#
# COMPACT_ATOMS: atom_id res chain seq x y z
N MET A 1 -12.35 -0.28 12.02
CA MET A 1 -10.92 -0.12 12.34
C MET A 1 -10.22 -1.45 12.13
N SER A 2 -9.12 -1.51 11.37
CA SER A 2 -8.31 -2.73 11.23
C SER A 2 -7.43 -2.93 12.47
N HIS A 3 -7.40 -4.13 13.05
CA HIS A 3 -6.59 -4.44 14.23
C HIS A 3 -5.09 -4.24 13.97
N ALA A 4 -4.32 -3.89 15.00
CA ALA A 4 -2.89 -3.53 14.90
C ALA A 4 -2.01 -4.65 14.29
N ASN A 5 -2.48 -5.89 14.30
CA ASN A 5 -1.78 -7.06 13.76
C ASN A 5 -2.22 -7.46 12.34
N ALA A 6 -3.16 -6.75 11.72
CA ALA A 6 -3.56 -7.06 10.37
C ALA A 6 -2.38 -6.85 9.40
N ALA A 7 -2.15 -7.81 8.51
CA ALA A 7 -0.99 -7.86 7.60
C ALA A 7 -0.83 -6.59 6.74
N LEU A 8 -1.92 -5.87 6.48
CA LEU A 8 -1.93 -4.65 5.67
C LEU A 8 -1.66 -3.36 6.45
N THR A 9 -1.40 -3.40 7.76
CA THR A 9 -1.05 -2.19 8.51
C THR A 9 0.39 -1.74 8.19
N PRO A 10 0.70 -0.42 8.14
CA PRO A 10 2.06 0.07 7.89
C PRO A 10 3.12 -0.52 8.84
N ARG A 11 2.74 -0.78 10.10
CA ARG A 11 3.60 -1.44 11.10
C ARG A 11 3.97 -2.87 10.71
N GLN A 12 3.01 -3.66 10.23
CA GLN A 12 3.27 -5.03 9.79
C GLN A 12 4.12 -5.05 8.52
N ARG A 13 3.84 -4.16 7.56
CA ARG A 13 4.66 -4.00 6.34
C ARG A 13 6.11 -3.67 6.68
N LEU A 14 6.32 -2.79 7.66
CA LEU A 14 7.66 -2.44 8.12
C LEU A 14 8.40 -3.63 8.72
N ARG A 15 7.73 -4.48 9.52
CA ARG A 15 8.33 -5.71 10.07
C ARG A 15 8.78 -6.66 8.96
N VAL A 16 7.90 -6.92 7.97
CA VAL A 16 8.24 -7.75 6.81
C VAL A 16 9.46 -7.20 6.08
N ALA A 17 9.48 -5.90 5.82
CA ALA A 17 10.55 -5.26 5.08
C ALA A 17 11.90 -5.32 5.81
N ARG A 18 11.92 -5.08 7.13
CA ARG A 18 13.12 -5.21 7.96
C ARG A 18 13.64 -6.65 8.03
N LEU A 19 12.75 -7.64 8.13
CA LEU A 19 13.18 -9.05 8.09
C LEU A 19 13.90 -9.38 6.77
N ILE A 20 13.36 -8.91 5.64
CA ILE A 20 13.94 -9.18 4.33
C ILE A 20 15.24 -8.40 4.12
N VAL A 21 15.22 -7.09 4.36
CA VAL A 21 16.33 -6.19 4.00
C VAL A 21 17.42 -6.16 5.06
N ASP A 22 17.06 -6.02 6.34
CA ASP A 22 18.04 -5.86 7.42
C ASP A 22 18.51 -7.21 7.97
N GLN A 23 17.65 -8.23 7.98
CA GLN A 23 17.96 -9.56 8.52
C GLN A 23 18.21 -10.62 7.43
N GLY A 24 18.13 -10.23 6.15
CA GLY A 24 18.44 -11.12 5.02
C GLY A 24 17.48 -12.29 4.82
N TRP A 25 16.25 -12.21 5.35
CA TRP A 25 15.27 -13.28 5.15
C TRP A 25 14.89 -13.43 3.68
N PRO A 26 14.73 -14.67 3.18
CA PRO A 26 14.11 -14.90 1.88
C PRO A 26 12.70 -14.30 1.83
N VAL A 27 12.36 -13.64 0.72
CA VAL A 27 11.04 -13.03 0.52
C VAL A 27 9.91 -14.05 0.65
N THR A 28 10.11 -15.28 0.19
CA THR A 28 9.16 -16.40 0.32
C THR A 28 8.84 -16.68 1.78
N ARG A 29 9.87 -16.84 2.62
CA ARG A 29 9.73 -17.11 4.05
C ARG A 29 8.98 -15.99 4.77
N ALA A 30 9.32 -14.74 4.46
CA ALA A 30 8.62 -13.60 5.03
C ALA A 30 7.16 -13.50 4.55
N ALA A 31 6.88 -13.83 3.29
CA ALA A 31 5.53 -13.83 2.75
C ALA A 31 4.63 -14.87 3.44
N GLU A 32 5.14 -16.09 3.62
CA GLU A 32 4.47 -17.19 4.33
C GLU A 32 4.18 -16.83 5.79
N GLN A 33 5.19 -16.34 6.52
CA GLN A 33 5.07 -16.00 7.94
C GLN A 33 4.01 -14.91 8.21
N PHE A 34 3.83 -13.99 7.26
CA PHE A 34 2.90 -12.85 7.40
C PHE A 34 1.61 -13.03 6.59
N ASN A 35 1.37 -14.23 6.05
CA ASN A 35 0.16 -14.58 5.29
C ASN A 35 -0.13 -13.58 4.16
N CYS A 36 0.90 -13.17 3.43
CA CYS A 36 0.75 -12.29 2.28
C CYS A 36 1.35 -12.93 1.03
N SER A 37 0.95 -12.45 -0.15
CA SER A 37 1.52 -12.98 -1.38
C SER A 37 2.98 -12.54 -1.53
N TRP A 38 3.81 -13.41 -2.11
CA TRP A 38 5.20 -13.10 -2.44
C TRP A 38 5.42 -11.74 -3.12
N PRO A 39 4.66 -11.35 -4.18
CA PRO A 39 4.85 -10.05 -4.81
C PRO A 39 4.51 -8.87 -3.89
N THR A 40 3.65 -9.07 -2.90
CA THR A 40 3.33 -8.06 -1.89
C THR A 40 4.51 -7.85 -0.95
N ALA A 41 5.08 -8.93 -0.41
CA ALA A 41 6.26 -8.87 0.44
C ALA A 41 7.47 -8.27 -0.30
N LYS A 42 7.72 -8.69 -1.54
CA LYS A 42 8.78 -8.13 -2.40
C LYS A 42 8.63 -6.63 -2.57
N ARG A 43 7.43 -6.16 -2.91
CA ARG A 43 7.15 -4.72 -3.08
C ARG A 43 7.43 -3.92 -1.81
N TRP A 44 7.11 -4.47 -0.64
CA TRP A 44 7.42 -3.79 0.62
C TRP A 44 8.93 -3.74 0.87
N ALA A 45 9.65 -4.84 0.64
CA ALA A 45 11.11 -4.85 0.76
C ALA A 45 11.78 -3.82 -0.18
N GLU A 46 11.40 -3.79 -1.46
CA GLU A 46 11.92 -2.83 -2.44
C GLU A 46 11.65 -1.37 -2.02
N ARG A 47 10.43 -1.08 -1.54
CA ARG A 47 10.08 0.27 -1.07
C ARG A 47 10.87 0.68 0.17
N TYR A 48 11.09 -0.24 1.09
CA TYR A 48 11.87 0.03 2.30
C TYR A 48 13.34 0.25 1.95
N ALA A 49 13.92 -0.57 1.07
CA ALA A 49 15.29 -0.36 0.61
C ALA A 49 15.48 1.01 -0.08
N ALA A 50 14.48 1.49 -0.81
CA ALA A 50 14.56 2.76 -1.52
C ALA A 50 14.26 4.00 -0.67
N MET A 51 13.38 3.90 0.33
CA MET A 51 12.81 5.08 1.03
C MET A 51 12.75 4.94 2.55
N GLY A 52 13.29 3.85 3.10
CA GLY A 52 13.19 3.52 4.52
C GLY A 52 11.74 3.38 4.99
N GLU A 53 11.50 3.76 6.25
CA GLU A 53 10.18 3.65 6.88
C GLU A 53 9.08 4.46 6.18
N ALA A 54 9.45 5.60 5.59
CA ALA A 54 8.52 6.45 4.83
C ALA A 54 7.89 5.70 3.64
N GLY A 55 8.56 4.67 3.12
CA GLY A 55 8.05 3.82 2.05
C GLY A 55 6.84 2.96 2.43
N MET A 56 6.57 2.77 3.73
CA MET A 56 5.49 1.90 4.24
C MET A 56 4.14 2.61 4.40
N ALA A 57 4.12 3.94 4.31
CA ALA A 57 2.90 4.73 4.34
C ALA A 57 1.96 4.36 3.18
N ASP A 58 0.65 4.46 3.43
CA ASP A 58 -0.35 4.24 2.39
C ASP A 58 -0.19 5.29 1.29
N ARG A 59 -0.09 4.80 0.06
CA ARG A 59 -0.13 5.63 -1.13
C ARG A 59 -1.54 5.63 -1.67
N SER A 60 -1.93 6.76 -2.24
CA SER A 60 -3.18 6.81 -2.98
C SER A 60 -3.15 5.79 -4.10
N SER A 61 -4.11 4.87 -4.12
CA SER A 61 -4.37 4.02 -5.29
C SER A 61 -5.01 4.80 -6.44
N ARG A 62 -5.32 6.08 -6.23
CA ARG A 62 -5.95 6.92 -7.25
C ARG A 62 -4.93 7.21 -8.35
N PRO A 63 -5.31 7.03 -9.62
CA PRO A 63 -4.44 7.40 -10.73
C PRO A 63 -4.18 8.92 -10.73
N HIS A 64 -2.95 9.32 -11.06
CA HIS A 64 -2.57 10.73 -11.16
C HIS A 64 -3.38 11.47 -12.24
N ARG A 65 -3.64 10.80 -13.37
CA ARG A 65 -4.41 11.33 -14.49
C ARG A 65 -5.53 10.37 -14.85
N VAL A 66 -6.72 10.93 -15.05
CA VAL A 66 -7.90 10.22 -15.55
C VAL A 66 -8.29 10.93 -16.84
N ALA A 67 -8.15 10.25 -17.99
CA ALA A 67 -8.35 10.86 -19.30
C ALA A 67 -9.81 11.33 -19.49
N ASN A 68 -10.75 10.58 -18.96
CA ASN A 68 -12.19 10.82 -19.01
C ASN A 68 -12.73 11.44 -17.70
N ARG A 69 -11.96 12.31 -17.06
CA ARG A 69 -12.41 12.99 -15.83
C ARG A 69 -13.62 13.86 -16.13
N THR A 70 -14.75 13.58 -15.48
CA THR A 70 -15.99 14.37 -15.62
C THR A 70 -15.72 15.85 -15.32
N PRO A 71 -16.13 16.79 -16.19
CA PRO A 71 -15.96 18.21 -15.95
C PRO A 71 -16.64 18.66 -14.65
N GLN A 72 -16.00 19.60 -13.93
CA GLN A 72 -16.47 20.07 -12.62
C GLN A 72 -17.90 20.61 -12.67
N GLN A 73 -18.29 21.26 -13.76
CA GLN A 73 -19.65 21.79 -13.95
C GLN A 73 -20.70 20.66 -13.98
N LEU A 74 -20.42 19.55 -14.66
CA LEU A 74 -21.32 18.42 -14.74
C LEU A 74 -21.40 17.69 -13.38
N LEU A 75 -20.28 17.57 -12.66
CA LEU A 75 -20.28 17.04 -11.29
C LEU A 75 -21.19 17.85 -10.36
N ARG A 76 -21.14 19.19 -10.43
CA ARG A 76 -22.02 20.06 -9.63
C ARG A 76 -23.49 19.83 -9.94
N LYS A 77 -23.86 19.69 -11.21
CA LYS A 77 -25.23 19.35 -11.63
C LYS A 77 -25.68 18.00 -11.07
N ILE A 78 -24.83 16.97 -11.16
CA ILE A 78 -25.14 15.62 -10.66
C ILE A 78 -25.36 15.64 -9.14
N VAL A 79 -24.50 16.34 -8.38
CA VAL A 79 -24.64 16.42 -6.92
C VAL A 79 -25.93 17.14 -6.53
N HIS A 80 -26.26 18.27 -7.17
CA HIS A 80 -27.49 19.02 -6.91
C HIS A 80 -28.77 18.23 -7.22
N LEU A 81 -28.75 17.32 -8.19
CA LEU A 81 -29.92 16.50 -8.53
C LEU A 81 -30.06 15.23 -7.67
N ARG A 82 -29.01 14.83 -6.94
CA ARG A 82 -28.97 13.60 -6.12
C ARG A 82 -29.23 13.83 -4.63
N TRP A 83 -29.12 15.06 -4.18
CA TRP A 83 -29.32 15.51 -2.80
C TRP A 83 -30.45 16.52 -2.78
#